data_AF-S9VFB4-F1
#
_entry.id   AF-S9VFB4-F1
#
_cell.length_a   1.000
_cell.length_b   1.000
_cell.length_c   1.000
_cell.angle_alpha   90.00
_cell.angle_beta   90.00
_cell.angle_gamma   90.00
#
_symmetry.space_group_name_H-M   'P 1'
#
loop_
_entity.id
_entity.type
_entity.pdbx_description
1 polymer ?
#
loop_
_entity_poly.entity_id
_entity_poly.type
_entity_poly.pdbx_seq_one_letter_code
_entity_poly.pdbx_strand_id
1 'polypeptide(L)'
;MALCGIEGSRLGTTGRHDLFLDGRKITGSAMRVTGSIAFHHCTLLVSSDLPHLGRYLKPEGDFTHFETTSVDSVRSPVTTLQSTGVWPPPPTAPGEAAGDLEHAMTRFFHHCAPLILSHDAPQALPVDALRDVWRDGGERAGVALDVAGASDSRVNMPFLYGEGRRHQRGDALTVAEDIARMQSRSWLFNMPVFTATVRVSAGEWLSRIRLLTEADAAAYEEVLSSLLGGAAEVELTTRVTRRKVDRVSASLPWLENLFTAFVTGGPCDAVVPGLVASESATDGILDGLRMECRPLLDLGAAPGADDACDQILCTVWRAVVELWRAKNVFDI
;
A
#
# COMPACT_ATOMS: atom_id res chain seq x y z
N MET A 1 -21.98 -1.34 38.79
CA MET A 1 -20.84 -0.90 37.98
C MET A 1 -20.64 -1.93 36.87
N ALA A 2 -21.05 -1.62 35.65
CA ALA A 2 -21.05 -2.55 34.52
C ALA A 2 -19.65 -2.56 33.88
N LEU A 3 -18.75 -3.39 34.39
CA LEU A 3 -17.50 -3.70 33.68
C LEU A 3 -17.78 -4.84 32.69
N CYS A 4 -18.07 -4.42 31.45
CA CYS A 4 -17.76 -5.14 30.22
C CYS A 4 -18.44 -6.51 30.02
N GLY A 5 -19.75 -6.50 29.79
CA GLY A 5 -20.44 -7.60 29.12
C GLY A 5 -21.10 -7.10 27.86
N ILE A 6 -20.54 -7.39 26.68
CA ILE A 6 -21.31 -7.23 25.43
C ILE A 6 -22.39 -8.31 25.44
N GLU A 7 -23.65 -7.90 25.26
CA GLU A 7 -24.73 -8.87 25.11
C GLU A 7 -24.47 -9.78 23.91
N GLY A 8 -24.52 -11.10 24.11
CA GLY A 8 -24.20 -12.07 23.06
C GLY A 8 -25.07 -11.93 21.80
N SER A 9 -26.31 -11.42 21.96
CA SER A 9 -27.23 -11.12 20.85
C SER A 9 -26.73 -10.01 19.91
N ARG A 10 -25.85 -9.12 20.39
CA ARG A 10 -25.24 -8.05 19.60
C ARG A 10 -24.02 -8.52 18.84
N LEU A 11 -23.46 -9.66 19.22
CA LEU A 11 -22.28 -10.25 18.61
C LEU A 11 -22.66 -11.21 17.48
N GLY A 12 -21.99 -11.04 16.35
CA GLY A 12 -22.03 -11.97 15.23
C GLY A 12 -20.63 -12.47 14.89
N THR A 13 -20.56 -13.59 14.18
CA THR A 13 -19.31 -14.05 13.58
C THR A 13 -19.54 -14.61 12.18
N THR A 14 -18.48 -14.72 11.40
CA THR A 14 -18.49 -15.38 10.10
C THR A 14 -17.76 -16.72 10.21
N GLY A 15 -17.84 -17.56 9.18
CA GLY A 15 -16.99 -18.77 9.07
C GLY A 15 -15.47 -18.49 9.05
N ARG A 16 -15.05 -17.21 9.12
CA ARG A 16 -13.66 -16.76 9.13
C ARG A 16 -13.20 -16.23 10.49
N HIS A 17 -14.02 -16.36 11.54
CA HIS A 17 -13.68 -15.93 12.91
C HIS A 17 -13.48 -14.41 13.07
N ASP A 18 -14.04 -13.61 12.15
CA ASP A 18 -14.23 -12.18 12.37
C ASP A 18 -15.40 -11.97 13.34
N LEU A 19 -15.32 -10.99 14.22
CA LEU A 19 -16.39 -10.61 15.13
C LEU A 19 -17.07 -9.34 14.64
N PHE A 20 -18.40 -9.35 14.73
CA PHE A 20 -19.28 -8.25 14.35
C PHE A 20 -20.04 -7.80 15.59
N LEU A 21 -20.22 -6.49 15.72
CA LEU A 21 -21.03 -5.85 16.74
C LEU A 21 -22.14 -5.06 16.04
N ASP A 22 -23.39 -5.36 16.37
CA ASP A 22 -24.57 -4.75 15.75
C ASP A 22 -24.50 -4.81 14.20
N GLY A 23 -24.04 -5.94 13.67
CA GLY A 23 -23.92 -6.19 12.23
C GLY A 23 -22.69 -5.55 11.54
N ARG A 24 -21.78 -4.90 12.28
CA ARG A 24 -20.56 -4.27 11.73
C ARG A 24 -19.29 -4.89 12.28
N LYS A 25 -18.28 -5.07 11.43
CA LYS A 25 -17.02 -5.74 11.80
C LYS A 25 -16.25 -4.91 12.82
N ILE A 26 -15.82 -5.54 13.91
CA ILE A 26 -14.99 -4.92 14.96
C ILE A 26 -13.63 -5.60 15.13
N THR A 27 -13.43 -6.79 14.55
CA THR A 27 -12.14 -7.48 14.56
C THR A 27 -11.75 -7.95 13.17
N GLY A 28 -10.46 -8.07 12.90
CA GLY A 28 -9.94 -8.85 11.77
C GLY A 28 -9.03 -9.96 12.29
N SER A 29 -9.32 -11.21 11.93
CA SER A 29 -8.53 -12.37 12.35
C SER A 29 -7.61 -12.87 11.23
N ALA A 30 -6.40 -13.27 11.59
CA ALA A 30 -5.52 -14.02 10.71
C ALA A 30 -4.69 -15.04 11.49
N MET A 31 -4.34 -16.13 10.80
CA MET A 31 -3.67 -17.28 11.40
C MET A 31 -2.54 -17.74 10.49
N ARG A 32 -1.48 -18.29 11.07
CA ARG A 32 -0.59 -19.18 10.32
C ARG A 32 -0.07 -20.30 11.19
N VAL A 33 0.10 -21.42 10.53
CA VAL A 33 0.66 -22.65 11.09
C VAL A 33 1.98 -22.89 10.39
N THR A 34 3.03 -23.21 11.13
CA THR A 34 4.33 -23.58 10.55
C THR A 34 5.05 -24.55 11.48
N GLY A 35 5.27 -25.79 11.01
CA GLY A 35 5.87 -26.83 11.84
C GLY A 35 4.97 -27.17 13.02
N SER A 36 5.51 -27.04 14.24
CA SER A 36 4.78 -27.31 15.48
C SER A 36 4.09 -26.07 16.08
N ILE A 37 4.22 -24.90 15.43
CA ILE A 37 3.72 -23.62 15.93
C ILE A 37 2.46 -23.21 15.15
N ALA A 38 1.41 -22.85 15.87
CA ALA A 38 0.23 -22.17 15.35
C ALA A 38 0.07 -20.80 16.01
N PHE A 39 -0.12 -19.76 15.20
CA PHE A 39 -0.50 -18.44 15.70
C PHE A 39 -1.89 -18.06 15.21
N HIS A 40 -2.63 -17.41 16.09
CA HIS A 40 -3.82 -16.64 15.76
C HIS A 40 -3.61 -15.24 16.32
N HIS A 41 -3.66 -14.23 15.46
CA HIS A 41 -3.70 -12.85 15.87
C HIS A 41 -5.00 -12.22 15.39
N CYS A 42 -5.49 -11.23 16.13
CA CYS A 42 -6.65 -10.46 15.74
C CYS A 42 -6.49 -8.99 16.12
N THR A 43 -7.19 -8.13 15.39
CA THR A 43 -7.37 -6.72 15.75
C THR A 43 -8.67 -6.54 16.51
N LEU A 44 -8.79 -5.48 17.31
CA LEU A 44 -10.04 -5.04 17.92
C LEU A 44 -10.16 -3.52 17.76
N LEU A 45 -11.23 -3.06 17.11
CA LEU A 45 -11.49 -1.63 16.89
C LEU A 45 -12.20 -1.03 18.12
N VAL A 46 -11.43 -0.37 18.97
CA VAL A 46 -11.92 0.16 20.27
C VAL A 46 -12.42 1.59 20.11
N SER A 47 -11.54 2.47 19.67
CA SER A 47 -11.78 3.90 19.43
C SER A 47 -10.99 4.39 18.19
N SER A 48 -10.79 3.51 17.21
CA SER A 48 -10.05 3.81 15.99
C SER A 48 -10.72 4.90 15.16
N ASP A 49 -9.93 5.75 14.52
CA ASP A 49 -10.41 6.76 13.57
C ASP A 49 -10.85 6.10 12.25
N LEU A 50 -12.15 5.82 12.15
CA LEU A 50 -12.73 5.14 10.99
C LEU A 50 -12.62 5.95 9.68
N PRO A 51 -12.77 7.29 9.66
CA PRO A 51 -12.46 8.10 8.48
C PRO A 51 -11.04 7.88 7.94
N HIS A 52 -10.02 7.91 8.80
CA HIS A 52 -8.63 7.68 8.39
C HIS A 52 -8.40 6.23 7.94
N LEU A 53 -8.96 5.25 8.66
CA LEU A 53 -8.91 3.84 8.26
C LEU A 53 -9.46 3.64 6.84
N GLY A 54 -10.63 4.22 6.55
CA GLY A 54 -11.26 4.13 5.24
C GLY A 54 -10.46 4.83 4.12
N ARG A 55 -9.69 5.87 4.45
CA ARG A 55 -8.78 6.53 3.50
C ARG A 55 -7.59 5.64 3.16
N TYR A 56 -6.89 5.11 4.16
CA TYR A 56 -5.67 4.33 3.95
C TYR A 56 -5.88 2.95 3.33
N LEU A 57 -7.08 2.38 3.46
CA LEU A 57 -7.42 1.10 2.84
C LEU A 57 -7.94 1.23 1.40
N LYS A 58 -8.10 2.46 0.89
CA LYS A 58 -8.41 2.67 -0.51
C LYS A 58 -7.12 2.60 -1.32
N PRO A 59 -7.11 1.85 -2.45
CA PRO A 59 -5.99 1.93 -3.37
C PRO A 59 -5.74 3.38 -3.76
N GLU A 60 -4.48 3.78 -3.73
CA GLU A 60 -4.04 5.04 -4.31
C GLU A 60 -3.80 4.83 -5.81
N GLY A 61 -3.89 5.90 -6.59
CA GLY A 61 -3.67 5.86 -8.03
C GLY A 61 -4.93 5.97 -8.86
N ASP A 62 -4.70 6.08 -10.16
CA ASP A 62 -5.75 6.20 -11.18
C ASP A 62 -5.47 5.19 -12.30
N PHE A 63 -5.26 3.93 -11.87
CA PHE A 63 -5.21 2.78 -12.75
C PHE A 63 -6.61 2.21 -12.95
N THR A 64 -6.88 1.80 -14.18
CA THR A 64 -8.16 1.17 -14.58
C THR A 64 -8.18 -0.33 -14.28
N HIS A 65 -7.01 -0.95 -14.19
CA HIS A 65 -6.87 -2.37 -13.87
C HIS A 65 -5.58 -2.62 -13.09
N PHE A 66 -5.62 -3.52 -12.12
CA PHE A 66 -4.47 -3.95 -11.33
C PHE A 66 -4.60 -5.45 -11.03
N GLU A 67 -3.58 -6.23 -11.39
CA GLU A 67 -3.53 -7.67 -11.25
C GLU A 67 -2.28 -8.08 -10.46
N THR A 68 -2.43 -8.99 -9.49
CA THR A 68 -1.31 -9.58 -8.74
C THR A 68 -1.71 -10.96 -8.23
N THR A 69 -0.73 -11.79 -7.83
CA THR A 69 -0.99 -13.09 -7.20
C THR A 69 -1.38 -13.00 -5.72
N SER A 70 -1.48 -11.79 -5.18
CA SER A 70 -1.86 -11.55 -3.79
C SER A 70 -3.36 -11.84 -3.57
N VAL A 71 -3.73 -12.20 -2.34
CA VAL A 71 -5.13 -12.44 -1.99
C VAL A 71 -5.83 -11.10 -1.74
N ASP A 72 -6.96 -10.89 -2.42
CA ASP A 72 -7.77 -9.69 -2.25
C ASP A 72 -8.35 -9.57 -0.83
N SER A 73 -8.42 -8.32 -0.36
CA SER A 73 -9.09 -8.00 0.89
C SER A 73 -10.61 -8.10 0.75
N VAL A 74 -11.26 -8.82 1.66
CA VAL A 74 -12.73 -8.84 1.76
C VAL A 74 -13.20 -7.61 2.52
N ARG A 75 -13.80 -6.66 1.79
CA ARG A 75 -14.33 -5.41 2.37
C ARG A 75 -15.51 -5.70 3.28
N SER A 76 -15.58 -5.00 4.40
CA SER A 76 -16.71 -5.10 5.34
C SER A 76 -16.96 -3.74 5.99
N PRO A 77 -18.23 -3.37 6.26
CA PRO A 77 -18.52 -2.20 7.07
C PRO A 77 -17.99 -2.42 8.48
N VAL A 78 -17.27 -1.44 9.01
CA VAL A 78 -16.64 -1.50 10.33
C VAL A 78 -17.32 -0.55 11.33
N THR A 79 -17.12 -0.82 12.61
CA THR A 79 -17.50 0.06 13.73
C THR A 79 -16.47 -0.06 14.86
N THR A 80 -16.64 0.70 15.93
CA THR A 80 -15.80 0.62 17.13
C THR A 80 -16.63 0.34 18.38
N LEU A 81 -16.03 -0.26 19.41
CA LEU A 81 -16.68 -0.46 20.71
C LEU A 81 -17.20 0.85 21.31
N GLN A 82 -16.47 1.95 21.11
CA GLN A 82 -16.86 3.27 21.58
C GLN A 82 -18.08 3.82 20.82
N SER A 83 -18.07 3.73 19.49
CA SER A 83 -19.19 4.24 18.66
C SER A 83 -20.51 3.51 18.88
N THR A 84 -20.45 2.31 19.44
CA THR A 84 -21.60 1.43 19.74
C THR A 84 -22.01 1.47 21.22
N GLY A 85 -21.40 2.37 22.01
CA GLY A 85 -21.71 2.56 23.43
C GLY A 85 -21.27 1.41 24.35
N VAL A 86 -20.47 0.46 23.85
CA VAL A 86 -19.90 -0.65 24.64
C VAL A 86 -18.70 -0.17 25.45
N TRP A 87 -17.94 0.76 24.91
CA TRP A 87 -16.77 1.35 25.56
C TRP A 87 -17.04 2.82 25.90
N PRO A 88 -16.61 3.32 27.06
CA PRO A 88 -16.79 4.72 27.40
C PRO A 88 -16.16 5.66 26.36
N PRO A 89 -16.67 6.90 26.22
CA PRO A 89 -15.99 7.93 25.42
C PRO A 89 -14.55 8.11 25.93
N PRO A 90 -13.61 8.53 25.07
CA PRO A 90 -12.23 8.65 25.49
C PRO A 90 -12.19 9.68 26.63
N PRO A 91 -11.39 9.48 27.69
CA PRO A 91 -11.10 10.55 28.61
C PRO A 91 -10.52 11.73 27.84
N THR A 92 -10.66 12.94 28.39
CA THR A 92 -10.19 14.19 27.78
C THR A 92 -8.70 14.19 27.41
N ALA A 93 -7.92 13.22 27.89
CA ALA A 93 -6.53 12.96 27.50
C ALA A 93 -6.43 11.70 26.61
N PRO A 94 -5.81 11.78 25.41
CA PRO A 94 -5.49 10.60 24.60
C PRO A 94 -4.58 9.62 25.37
N GLY A 95 -4.96 8.33 25.43
CA GLY A 95 -4.11 7.24 25.92
C GLY A 95 -4.61 6.49 27.16
N GLU A 96 -5.35 7.13 28.07
CA GLU A 96 -5.80 6.50 29.33
C GLU A 96 -6.78 5.33 29.08
N ALA A 97 -7.78 5.51 28.20
CA ALA A 97 -8.74 4.45 27.87
C ALA A 97 -8.10 3.25 27.13
N ALA A 98 -7.02 3.46 26.37
CA ALA A 98 -6.28 2.37 25.75
C ALA A 98 -5.52 1.55 26.80
N GLY A 99 -4.92 2.24 27.79
CA GLY A 99 -4.27 1.62 28.93
C GLY A 99 -5.23 0.76 29.78
N ASP A 100 -6.46 1.23 30.01
CA ASP A 100 -7.47 0.46 30.76
C ASP A 100 -7.85 -0.84 30.04
N LEU A 101 -8.03 -0.79 28.72
CA LEU A 101 -8.34 -1.99 27.94
C LEU A 101 -7.15 -2.95 27.87
N GLU A 102 -5.96 -2.44 27.62
CA GLU A 102 -4.74 -3.24 27.57
C GLU A 102 -4.50 -3.93 28.91
N HIS A 103 -4.66 -3.20 30.01
CA HIS A 103 -4.59 -3.74 31.36
C HIS A 103 -5.65 -4.82 31.58
N ALA A 104 -6.88 -4.58 31.13
CA ALA A 104 -7.93 -5.58 31.21
C ALA A 104 -7.59 -6.83 30.38
N MET A 105 -7.21 -6.70 29.11
CA MET A 105 -6.84 -7.84 28.27
C MET A 105 -5.67 -8.63 28.86
N THR A 106 -4.65 -7.93 29.38
CA THR A 106 -3.49 -8.55 30.03
C THR A 106 -3.89 -9.34 31.26
N ARG A 107 -4.72 -8.76 32.14
CA ARG A 107 -5.29 -9.49 33.28
C ARG A 107 -6.09 -10.71 32.83
N PHE A 108 -6.69 -10.70 31.64
CA PHE A 108 -7.59 -11.78 31.18
C PHE A 108 -6.75 -12.99 30.89
N PHE A 109 -5.75 -12.80 30.04
CA PHE A 109 -4.85 -13.86 29.69
C PHE A 109 -4.07 -14.36 30.91
N HIS A 110 -3.66 -13.50 31.85
CA HIS A 110 -2.97 -13.99 33.05
C HIS A 110 -3.82 -14.88 33.97
N HIS A 111 -5.11 -14.59 34.12
CA HIS A 111 -5.99 -15.34 35.02
C HIS A 111 -6.68 -16.50 34.34
N CYS A 112 -7.17 -16.28 33.12
CA CYS A 112 -7.99 -17.24 32.40
C CYS A 112 -7.16 -18.18 31.52
N ALA A 113 -5.94 -17.82 31.09
CA ALA A 113 -5.17 -18.70 30.19
C ALA A 113 -4.90 -20.09 30.76
N PRO A 114 -4.58 -20.30 32.06
CA PRO A 114 -4.41 -21.66 32.58
C PRO A 114 -5.68 -22.51 32.40
N LEU A 115 -6.86 -21.96 32.67
CA LEU A 115 -8.14 -22.64 32.47
C LEU A 115 -8.40 -22.91 30.98
N ILE A 116 -8.18 -21.90 30.13
CA ILE A 116 -8.37 -22.01 28.67
C ILE A 116 -7.44 -23.08 28.08
N LEU A 117 -6.16 -23.06 28.42
CA LEU A 117 -5.12 -23.92 27.85
C LEU A 117 -5.15 -25.36 28.37
N SER A 118 -5.73 -25.59 29.55
CA SER A 118 -5.88 -26.94 30.12
C SER A 118 -7.19 -27.63 29.73
N HIS A 119 -8.11 -26.92 29.08
CA HIS A 119 -9.39 -27.49 28.66
C HIS A 119 -9.26 -28.20 27.30
N ASP A 120 -9.79 -29.42 27.19
CA ASP A 120 -9.72 -30.22 25.96
C ASP A 120 -10.47 -29.57 24.77
N ALA A 121 -11.46 -28.73 25.07
CA ALA A 121 -12.24 -27.97 24.09
C ALA A 121 -12.44 -26.52 24.56
N PRO A 122 -11.42 -25.65 24.47
CA PRO A 122 -11.47 -24.31 25.06
C PRO A 122 -12.64 -23.45 24.53
N GLN A 123 -13.05 -23.67 23.29
CA GLN A 123 -14.20 -23.04 22.65
C GLN A 123 -15.56 -23.42 23.29
N ALA A 124 -15.61 -24.52 24.05
CA ALA A 124 -16.81 -24.98 24.75
C ALA A 124 -16.83 -24.54 26.23
N LEU A 125 -15.79 -23.83 26.71
CA LEU A 125 -15.76 -23.31 28.08
C LEU A 125 -16.94 -22.34 28.30
N PRO A 126 -17.74 -22.53 29.37
CA PRO A 126 -18.79 -21.59 29.70
C PRO A 126 -18.18 -20.24 30.08
N VAL A 127 -18.71 -19.16 29.48
CA VAL A 127 -18.23 -17.79 29.73
C VAL A 127 -18.29 -17.43 31.20
N ASP A 128 -19.26 -17.96 31.94
CA ASP A 128 -19.40 -17.69 33.39
C ASP A 128 -18.23 -18.25 34.19
N ALA A 129 -17.65 -19.40 33.81
CA ALA A 129 -16.45 -19.92 34.48
C ALA A 129 -15.24 -19.01 34.28
N LEU A 130 -15.12 -18.38 33.10
CA LEU A 130 -14.06 -17.39 32.84
C LEU A 130 -14.31 -16.10 33.64
N ARG A 131 -15.57 -15.68 33.79
CA ARG A 131 -15.93 -14.49 34.59
C ARG A 131 -15.60 -14.68 36.06
N ASP A 132 -15.85 -15.86 36.61
CA ASP A 132 -15.57 -16.15 38.01
C ASP A 132 -14.06 -16.10 38.28
N VAL A 133 -13.26 -16.78 37.45
CA VAL A 133 -11.79 -16.76 37.52
C VAL A 133 -11.24 -15.34 37.36
N TRP A 134 -11.82 -14.57 36.44
CA TRP A 134 -11.45 -13.17 36.23
C TRP A 134 -11.73 -12.30 37.46
N ARG A 135 -12.91 -12.45 38.10
CA ARG A 135 -13.32 -11.66 39.26
C ARG A 135 -12.51 -11.97 40.50
N ASP A 136 -12.16 -13.24 40.70
CA ASP A 136 -11.45 -13.73 41.89
C ASP A 136 -9.93 -13.61 41.77
N GLY A 137 -9.42 -13.19 40.59
CA GLY A 137 -8.00 -13.03 40.30
C GLY A 137 -7.37 -11.77 40.92
N GLY A 138 -6.42 -11.96 41.83
CA GLY A 138 -5.54 -10.89 42.36
C GLY A 138 -4.54 -10.35 41.33
N GLU A 139 -3.73 -9.34 41.65
CA GLU A 139 -2.70 -8.89 40.70
C GLU A 139 -1.59 -9.94 40.54
N ARG A 140 -1.24 -10.24 39.28
CA ARG A 140 -0.07 -11.07 38.91
C ARG A 140 0.90 -10.20 38.13
N ALA A 141 2.19 -10.33 38.43
CA ALA A 141 3.24 -9.64 37.68
C ALA A 141 3.23 -10.11 36.22
N GLY A 142 2.97 -9.18 35.31
CA GLY A 142 3.11 -9.40 33.87
C GLY A 142 4.54 -9.14 33.41
N VAL A 143 4.93 -9.76 32.29
CA VAL A 143 6.11 -9.35 31.54
C VAL A 143 5.61 -8.44 30.43
N ALA A 144 5.83 -7.13 30.58
CA ALA A 144 5.62 -6.20 29.49
C ALA A 144 6.83 -6.27 28.54
N LEU A 145 6.57 -6.50 27.25
CA LEU A 145 7.58 -6.31 26.21
C LEU A 145 7.64 -4.81 25.91
N ASP A 146 8.72 -4.16 26.34
CA ASP A 146 9.00 -2.77 25.98
C ASP A 146 9.43 -2.71 24.50
N VAL A 147 8.44 -2.58 23.62
CA VAL A 147 8.67 -2.45 22.17
C VAL A 147 9.34 -1.11 21.84
N ALA A 148 9.08 -0.05 22.64
CA ALA A 148 9.71 1.25 22.46
C ALA A 148 11.21 1.17 22.77
N GLY A 149 11.58 0.54 23.89
CA GLY A 149 12.98 0.22 24.22
C GLY A 149 13.62 -0.74 23.23
N ALA A 150 12.85 -1.69 22.66
CA ALA A 150 13.35 -2.57 21.59
C ALA A 150 13.64 -1.84 20.27
N SER A 151 12.97 -0.71 20.03
CA SER A 151 13.20 0.18 18.88
C SER A 151 14.36 1.16 19.07
N ASP A 152 14.91 1.28 20.28
CA ASP A 152 16.13 2.06 20.52
C ASP A 152 17.29 1.41 19.76
N SER A 153 17.86 2.16 18.81
CA SER A 153 19.00 1.74 17.99
C SER A 153 20.24 1.37 18.82
N ARG A 154 20.28 1.74 20.11
CA ARG A 154 21.35 1.37 21.07
C ARG A 154 21.22 -0.07 21.58
N VAL A 155 20.03 -0.66 21.57
CA VAL A 155 19.78 -2.04 22.02
C VAL A 155 19.97 -3.02 20.87
N ASN A 156 19.68 -2.59 19.63
CA ASN A 156 19.82 -3.35 18.38
C ASN A 156 19.43 -4.83 18.53
N MET A 157 18.23 -5.07 19.07
CA MET A 157 17.79 -6.41 19.46
C MET A 157 17.75 -7.35 18.23
N PRO A 158 18.44 -8.50 18.27
CA PRO A 158 18.40 -9.45 17.17
C PRO A 158 17.08 -10.21 17.14
N PHE A 159 16.57 -10.49 15.94
CA PHE A 159 15.45 -11.42 15.78
C PHE A 159 15.90 -12.84 16.07
N LEU A 160 15.17 -13.50 16.97
CA LEU A 160 15.33 -14.92 17.23
C LEU A 160 14.26 -15.68 16.44
N TYR A 161 14.69 -16.48 15.47
CA TYR A 161 13.80 -17.43 14.84
C TYR A 161 13.61 -18.65 15.74
N GLY A 162 12.35 -18.95 16.07
CA GLY A 162 12.00 -20.18 16.79
C GLY A 162 12.40 -21.44 16.02
N GLU A 163 12.50 -22.57 16.73
CA GLU A 163 12.82 -23.89 16.18
C GLU A 163 14.19 -23.99 15.45
N GLY A 164 15.17 -23.16 15.82
CA GLY A 164 16.54 -23.25 15.27
C GLY A 164 16.66 -22.87 13.78
N ARG A 165 15.64 -22.18 13.24
CA ARG A 165 15.67 -21.71 11.84
C ARG A 165 16.73 -20.62 11.68
N ARG A 166 17.35 -20.58 10.50
CA ARG A 166 18.34 -19.55 10.13
C ARG A 166 17.67 -18.40 9.39
N HIS A 167 18.24 -17.20 9.52
CA HIS A 167 17.85 -16.06 8.71
C HIS A 167 17.93 -16.40 7.21
N GLN A 168 16.91 -16.00 6.46
CA GLN A 168 16.96 -16.07 5.01
C GLN A 168 17.72 -14.86 4.45
N ARG A 169 18.23 -15.01 3.23
CA ARG A 169 18.93 -13.91 2.55
C ARG A 169 17.93 -12.76 2.29
N GLY A 170 18.19 -11.61 2.89
CA GLY A 170 17.34 -10.41 2.79
C GLY A 170 16.44 -10.17 4.00
N ASP A 171 16.47 -11.05 5.00
CA ASP A 171 15.84 -10.79 6.29
C ASP A 171 16.57 -9.67 7.02
N ALA A 172 15.80 -8.82 7.71
CA ALA A 172 16.36 -7.97 8.75
C ALA A 172 16.82 -8.87 9.91
N LEU A 173 18.03 -8.66 10.40
CA LEU A 173 18.62 -9.43 11.50
C LEU A 173 18.25 -8.81 12.85
N THR A 174 17.96 -7.51 12.89
CA THR A 174 17.59 -6.79 14.11
C THR A 174 16.33 -5.94 13.93
N VAL A 175 15.72 -5.55 15.05
CA VAL A 175 14.57 -4.62 15.05
C VAL A 175 14.93 -3.28 14.41
N ALA A 176 16.14 -2.76 14.65
CA ALA A 176 16.58 -1.49 14.06
C ALA A 176 16.73 -1.60 12.53
N GLU A 177 17.29 -2.70 12.02
CA GLU A 177 17.36 -2.96 10.58
C GLU A 177 15.97 -3.06 9.96
N ASP A 178 15.01 -3.68 10.65
CA ASP A 178 13.64 -3.81 10.15
C ASP A 178 12.89 -2.47 10.15
N ILE A 179 13.08 -1.66 11.18
CA ILE A 179 12.55 -0.28 11.22
C ILE A 179 13.12 0.53 10.06
N ALA A 180 14.44 0.50 9.85
CA ALA A 180 15.08 1.19 8.73
C ALA A 180 14.55 0.68 7.38
N ARG A 181 14.32 -0.63 7.26
CA ARG A 181 13.70 -1.25 6.08
C ARG A 181 12.26 -0.74 5.87
N MET A 182 11.42 -0.71 6.91
CA MET A 182 10.04 -0.22 6.84
C MET A 182 9.95 1.29 6.57
N GLN A 183 10.93 2.07 7.05
CA GLN A 183 11.05 3.50 6.75
C GLN A 183 11.54 3.77 5.34
N SER A 184 12.26 2.81 4.73
CA SER A 184 12.65 2.91 3.32
C SER A 184 11.45 2.69 2.40
N ARG A 185 11.51 3.18 1.16
CA ARG A 185 10.52 2.83 0.12
C ARG A 185 10.74 1.44 -0.49
N SER A 186 11.84 0.78 -0.14
CA SER A 186 12.26 -0.46 -0.81
C SER A 186 11.29 -1.62 -0.57
N TRP A 187 10.62 -1.65 0.58
CA TRP A 187 9.68 -2.72 0.91
C TRP A 187 8.40 -2.68 0.06
N LEU A 188 7.99 -1.51 -0.44
CA LEU A 188 6.83 -1.36 -1.35
C LEU A 188 7.00 -2.21 -2.61
N PHE A 189 8.25 -2.44 -3.02
CA PHE A 189 8.57 -3.19 -4.24
C PHE A 189 9.05 -4.62 -3.99
N ASN A 190 8.95 -5.10 -2.75
CA ASN A 190 8.99 -6.53 -2.42
C ASN A 190 7.63 -7.21 -2.67
N MET A 191 6.66 -6.49 -3.26
CA MET A 191 5.41 -7.06 -3.70
C MET A 191 5.62 -8.22 -4.69
N PRO A 192 4.69 -9.20 -4.72
CA PRO A 192 4.61 -10.15 -5.81
C PRO A 192 4.52 -9.42 -7.16
N VAL A 193 4.80 -10.16 -8.24
CA VAL A 193 4.62 -9.63 -9.59
C VAL A 193 3.22 -9.03 -9.72
N PHE A 194 3.15 -7.83 -10.27
CA PHE A 194 1.88 -7.17 -10.54
C PHE A 194 1.87 -6.52 -11.92
N THR A 195 0.68 -6.32 -12.43
CA THR A 195 0.42 -5.63 -13.69
C THR A 195 -0.59 -4.52 -13.41
N ALA A 196 -0.28 -3.30 -13.83
CA ALA A 196 -1.15 -2.14 -13.69
C ALA A 196 -1.45 -1.53 -15.07
N THR A 197 -2.70 -1.16 -15.31
CA THR A 197 -3.15 -0.55 -16.58
C THR A 197 -3.69 0.85 -16.30
N VAL A 198 -3.09 1.86 -16.92
CA VAL A 198 -3.57 3.24 -16.85
C VAL A 198 -4.12 3.66 -18.21
N ARG A 199 -5.14 4.53 -18.19
CA ARG A 199 -5.63 5.22 -19.38
C ARG A 199 -5.40 6.69 -19.24
N VAL A 200 -4.93 7.31 -20.32
CA VAL A 200 -4.66 8.74 -20.37
C VAL A 200 -5.34 9.32 -21.59
N SER A 201 -6.17 10.34 -21.37
CA SER A 201 -6.83 11.08 -22.43
C SER A 201 -5.92 12.16 -23.01
N ALA A 202 -6.23 12.60 -24.24
CA ALA A 202 -5.57 13.76 -24.85
C ALA A 202 -5.63 15.01 -23.95
N GLY A 203 -6.78 15.22 -23.29
CA GLY A 203 -6.99 16.35 -22.39
C GLY A 203 -6.09 16.33 -21.15
N GLU A 204 -5.83 15.15 -20.59
CA GLU A 204 -4.87 14.99 -19.48
C GLU A 204 -3.44 15.28 -19.92
N TRP A 205 -3.02 14.77 -21.08
CA TRP A 205 -1.70 15.08 -21.65
C TRP A 205 -1.53 16.58 -21.89
N LEU A 206 -2.50 17.25 -22.52
CA LEU A 206 -2.45 18.70 -22.73
C LEU A 206 -2.41 19.47 -21.41
N SER A 207 -3.21 19.06 -20.43
CA SER A 207 -3.21 19.69 -19.11
C SER A 207 -1.85 19.55 -18.43
N ARG A 208 -1.17 18.41 -18.56
CA ARG A 208 0.17 18.22 -18.03
C ARG A 208 1.21 19.03 -18.79
N ILE A 209 1.17 19.05 -20.12
CA ILE A 209 2.08 19.85 -20.95
C ILE A 209 2.03 21.33 -20.54
N ARG A 210 0.82 21.89 -20.33
CA ARG A 210 0.63 23.28 -19.88
C ARG A 210 1.27 23.59 -18.52
N LEU A 211 1.59 22.60 -17.70
CA LEU A 211 2.33 22.77 -16.44
C LEU A 211 3.85 22.71 -16.64
N LEU A 212 4.32 22.20 -17.78
CA LEU A 212 5.74 21.99 -18.09
C LEU A 212 6.34 23.09 -18.95
N THR A 213 5.52 23.93 -19.59
CA THR A 213 5.98 24.97 -20.52
C THR A 213 5.09 26.22 -20.47
N GLU A 214 5.69 27.37 -20.73
CA GLU A 214 4.98 28.66 -20.92
C GLU A 214 4.65 28.93 -22.41
N ALA A 215 5.06 28.03 -23.31
CA ALA A 215 4.86 28.17 -24.75
C ALA A 215 3.38 27.99 -25.17
N ASP A 216 3.03 28.49 -26.35
CA ASP A 216 1.68 28.39 -26.93
C ASP A 216 1.22 26.93 -27.05
N ALA A 217 0.03 26.64 -26.53
CA ALA A 217 -0.56 25.31 -26.50
C ALA A 217 -0.92 24.79 -27.90
N ALA A 218 -1.16 25.67 -28.88
CA ALA A 218 -1.62 25.28 -30.21
C ALA A 218 -0.66 24.30 -30.91
N ALA A 219 0.65 24.55 -30.82
CA ALA A 219 1.67 23.68 -31.41
C ALA A 219 1.70 22.28 -30.76
N TYR A 220 1.47 22.20 -29.46
CA TYR A 220 1.39 20.92 -28.74
C TYR A 220 0.11 20.17 -29.09
N GLU A 221 -1.01 20.87 -29.27
CA GLU A 221 -2.30 20.28 -29.65
C GLU A 221 -2.22 19.61 -31.03
N GLU A 222 -1.58 20.26 -32.01
CA GLU A 222 -1.36 19.71 -33.35
C GLU A 222 -0.47 18.47 -33.35
N VAL A 223 0.68 18.55 -32.66
CA VAL A 223 1.60 17.41 -32.53
C VAL A 223 0.94 16.26 -31.79
N LEU A 224 0.25 16.52 -30.68
CA LEU A 224 -0.41 15.47 -29.91
C LEU A 224 -1.54 14.80 -30.71
N SER A 225 -2.33 15.58 -31.45
CA SER A 225 -3.37 15.06 -32.33
C SER A 225 -2.78 14.09 -33.37
N SER A 226 -1.65 14.46 -33.97
CA SER A 226 -0.92 13.64 -34.93
C SER A 226 -0.39 12.35 -34.30
N LEU A 227 0.23 12.44 -33.12
CA LEU A 227 0.75 11.28 -32.38
C LEU A 227 -0.34 10.33 -31.89
N LEU A 228 -1.52 10.84 -31.58
CA LEU A 228 -2.67 10.04 -31.15
C LEU A 228 -3.34 9.31 -32.31
N GLY A 229 -3.19 9.78 -33.55
CA GLY A 229 -3.82 9.16 -34.72
C GLY A 229 -5.35 9.04 -34.61
N GLY A 230 -5.99 9.97 -33.89
CA GLY A 230 -7.43 9.95 -33.62
C GLY A 230 -7.87 9.11 -32.40
N ALA A 231 -6.94 8.52 -31.63
CA ALA A 231 -7.26 7.85 -30.37
C ALA A 231 -7.78 8.85 -29.32
N ALA A 232 -8.93 8.55 -28.72
CA ALA A 232 -9.50 9.37 -27.65
C ALA A 232 -8.76 9.19 -26.31
N GLU A 233 -8.30 7.97 -26.06
CA GLU A 233 -7.53 7.58 -24.89
C GLU A 233 -6.42 6.62 -25.28
N VAL A 234 -5.33 6.66 -24.52
CA VAL A 234 -4.18 5.78 -24.67
C VAL A 234 -4.08 4.89 -23.46
N GLU A 235 -4.08 3.59 -23.70
CA GLU A 235 -3.86 2.57 -22.69
C GLU A 235 -2.38 2.20 -22.58
N LEU A 236 -1.89 2.14 -21.34
CA LEU A 236 -0.54 1.73 -20.97
C LEU A 236 -0.61 0.66 -19.88
N THR A 237 -0.18 -0.55 -20.22
CA THR A 237 -0.08 -1.67 -19.29
C THR A 237 1.37 -1.89 -18.89
N THR A 238 1.66 -1.87 -17.59
CA THR A 238 3.00 -2.03 -17.02
C THR A 238 3.03 -3.25 -16.12
N ARG A 239 3.94 -4.19 -16.41
CA ARG A 239 4.24 -5.33 -15.54
C ARG A 239 5.51 -5.06 -14.75
N VAL A 240 5.44 -5.22 -13.42
CA VAL A 240 6.55 -4.97 -12.51
C VAL A 240 6.92 -6.27 -11.78
N THR A 241 8.22 -6.58 -11.78
CA THR A 241 8.79 -7.73 -11.06
C THR A 241 9.95 -7.24 -10.19
N ARG A 242 9.81 -7.38 -8.86
CA ARG A 242 10.85 -7.00 -7.88
C ARG A 242 11.39 -5.58 -8.12
N ARG A 243 10.50 -4.59 -8.10
CA ARG A 243 10.77 -3.16 -8.41
C ARG A 243 11.09 -2.83 -9.86
N LYS A 244 11.42 -3.80 -10.72
CA LYS A 244 11.81 -3.53 -12.11
C LYS A 244 10.61 -3.58 -13.03
N VAL A 245 10.56 -2.65 -13.98
CA VAL A 245 9.63 -2.73 -15.11
C VAL A 245 10.08 -3.88 -15.99
N ASP A 246 9.29 -4.95 -16.01
CA ASP A 246 9.58 -6.17 -16.76
C ASP A 246 9.08 -6.06 -18.20
N ARG A 247 7.91 -5.46 -18.38
CA ARG A 247 7.29 -5.24 -19.69
C ARG A 247 6.36 -4.03 -19.64
N VAL A 248 6.34 -3.28 -20.74
CA VAL A 248 5.29 -2.30 -21.03
C VAL A 248 4.59 -2.70 -22.32
N SER A 249 3.28 -2.48 -22.38
CA SER A 249 2.50 -2.58 -23.62
C SER A 249 1.61 -1.35 -23.74
N ALA A 250 1.50 -0.80 -24.94
CA ALA A 250 0.77 0.43 -25.18
C ALA A 250 -0.15 0.30 -26.40
N SER A 251 -1.29 0.98 -26.34
CA SER A 251 -2.23 1.06 -27.48
C SER A 251 -1.65 1.78 -28.71
N LEU A 252 -0.58 2.56 -28.55
CA LEU A 252 0.13 3.26 -29.64
C LEU A 252 1.54 2.67 -29.83
N PRO A 253 1.93 2.27 -31.06
CA PRO A 253 3.23 1.63 -31.30
C PRO A 253 4.44 2.48 -30.91
N TRP A 254 4.46 3.77 -31.26
CA TRP A 254 5.57 4.68 -30.91
C TRP A 254 5.77 4.73 -29.39
N LEU A 255 4.67 4.70 -28.64
CA LEU A 255 4.69 4.77 -27.19
C LEU A 255 5.22 3.46 -26.59
N GLU A 256 4.76 2.31 -27.09
CA GLU A 256 5.26 1.00 -26.66
C GLU A 256 6.77 0.87 -26.91
N ASN A 257 7.24 1.33 -28.08
CA ASN A 257 8.65 1.30 -28.44
C ASN A 257 9.51 2.17 -27.52
N LEU A 258 9.11 3.42 -27.25
CA LEU A 258 9.84 4.31 -26.35
C LEU A 258 9.86 3.78 -24.90
N PHE A 259 8.74 3.29 -24.38
CA PHE A 259 8.71 2.69 -23.04
C PHE A 259 9.56 1.40 -22.96
N THR A 260 9.55 0.59 -24.02
CA THR A 260 10.41 -0.60 -24.10
C THR A 260 11.89 -0.21 -24.10
N ALA A 261 12.27 0.83 -24.85
CA ALA A 261 13.65 1.27 -24.96
C ALA A 261 14.18 1.94 -23.67
N PHE A 262 13.37 2.81 -23.05
CA PHE A 262 13.87 3.72 -22.01
C PHE A 262 13.42 3.38 -20.59
N VAL A 263 12.36 2.58 -20.42
CA VAL A 263 11.77 2.29 -19.10
C VAL A 263 11.97 0.83 -18.70
N THR A 264 11.87 -0.10 -19.64
CA THR A 264 11.99 -1.54 -19.36
C THR A 264 13.38 -1.90 -18.83
N GLY A 265 13.42 -2.75 -17.81
CA GLY A 265 14.63 -3.15 -17.08
C GLY A 265 15.03 -2.20 -15.94
N GLY A 266 14.53 -0.96 -15.96
CA GLY A 266 14.75 0.04 -14.92
C GLY A 266 13.83 -0.13 -13.69
N PRO A 267 14.15 0.50 -12.54
CA PRO A 267 13.23 0.57 -11.41
C PRO A 267 11.99 1.38 -11.76
N CYS A 268 10.80 0.88 -11.47
CA CYS A 268 9.53 1.56 -11.77
C CYS A 268 9.38 2.92 -11.07
N ASP A 269 10.02 3.08 -9.92
CA ASP A 269 10.03 4.29 -9.09
C ASP A 269 11.24 5.19 -9.33
N ALA A 270 12.17 4.80 -10.19
CA ALA A 270 13.28 5.66 -10.56
C ALA A 270 12.82 6.74 -11.55
N VAL A 271 13.53 7.86 -11.54
CA VAL A 271 13.41 8.85 -12.60
C VAL A 271 13.99 8.27 -13.89
N VAL A 272 13.28 8.46 -15.01
CA VAL A 272 13.82 8.09 -16.32
C VAL A 272 14.95 9.08 -16.65
N PRO A 273 16.21 8.63 -16.82
CA PRO A 273 17.34 9.52 -17.07
C PRO A 273 17.10 10.43 -18.29
N GLY A 274 17.57 11.68 -18.27
CA GLY A 274 17.39 12.62 -19.39
C GLY A 274 15.99 13.24 -19.53
N LEU A 275 15.08 12.98 -18.59
CA LEU A 275 13.75 13.64 -18.51
C LEU A 275 13.63 14.64 -17.35
N VAL A 276 14.72 14.87 -16.61
CA VAL A 276 14.79 15.83 -15.50
C VAL A 276 15.10 17.22 -16.03
N ALA A 277 14.42 18.23 -15.49
CA ALA A 277 14.49 19.63 -15.93
C ALA A 277 15.90 20.26 -15.96
N SER A 278 16.91 19.64 -15.34
CA SER A 278 18.28 20.15 -15.27
C SER A 278 19.26 19.49 -16.25
N GLU A 279 18.85 18.48 -16.99
CA GLU A 279 19.70 17.78 -17.96
C GLU A 279 19.07 17.94 -19.35
N SER A 280 19.86 18.32 -20.36
CA SER A 280 19.45 18.14 -21.75
C SER A 280 19.06 16.68 -21.94
N ALA A 281 17.94 16.42 -22.62
CA ALA A 281 17.60 15.05 -23.02
C ALA A 281 18.87 14.40 -23.60
N THR A 282 19.25 13.23 -23.08
CA THR A 282 20.42 12.54 -23.61
C THR A 282 20.19 12.34 -25.11
N ASP A 283 21.22 12.53 -25.94
CA ASP A 283 21.09 12.46 -27.40
C ASP A 283 20.27 11.23 -27.85
N GLY A 284 20.39 10.11 -27.12
CA GLY A 284 19.61 8.88 -27.36
C GLY A 284 18.09 8.98 -27.17
N ILE A 285 17.57 9.76 -26.21
CA ILE A 285 16.11 9.95 -26.07
C ILE A 285 15.57 10.74 -27.24
N LEU A 286 16.25 11.83 -27.59
CA LEU A 286 15.83 12.67 -28.70
C LEU A 286 15.88 11.89 -30.02
N ASP A 287 16.91 11.10 -30.24
CA ASP A 287 17.01 10.23 -31.41
C ASP A 287 15.88 9.18 -31.44
N GLY A 288 15.54 8.57 -30.30
CA GLY A 288 14.39 7.67 -30.19
C GLY A 288 13.07 8.37 -30.52
N LEU A 289 12.85 9.58 -30.00
CA LEU A 289 11.67 10.39 -30.31
C LEU A 289 11.62 10.75 -31.80
N ARG A 290 12.74 11.13 -32.41
CA ARG A 290 12.79 11.42 -33.85
C ARG A 290 12.48 10.17 -34.68
N MET A 291 13.00 9.01 -34.30
CA MET A 291 12.75 7.76 -35.03
C MET A 291 11.28 7.33 -34.96
N GLU A 292 10.67 7.39 -33.78
CA GLU A 292 9.32 6.86 -33.56
C GLU A 292 8.20 7.87 -33.87
N CYS A 293 8.42 9.15 -33.57
CA CYS A 293 7.38 10.17 -33.63
C CYS A 293 7.41 11.00 -34.92
N ARG A 294 8.61 11.34 -35.43
CA ARG A 294 8.72 12.27 -36.57
C ARG A 294 8.04 11.77 -37.86
N PRO A 295 8.04 10.45 -38.19
CA PRO A 295 7.28 9.94 -39.33
C PRO A 295 5.75 10.12 -39.21
N LEU A 296 5.25 10.40 -38.00
CA LEU A 296 3.83 10.63 -37.73
C LEU A 296 3.44 12.11 -37.84
N LEU A 297 4.41 13.01 -38.01
CA LEU A 297 4.19 14.45 -38.04
C LEU A 297 4.31 14.98 -39.47
N ASP A 298 3.36 15.82 -39.88
CA ASP A 298 3.44 16.58 -41.13
C ASP A 298 4.18 17.91 -40.88
N LEU A 299 5.50 17.82 -40.68
CA LEU A 299 6.33 19.01 -40.47
C LEU A 299 6.63 19.64 -41.84
N GLY A 300 6.01 20.78 -42.13
CA GLY A 300 6.36 21.59 -43.29
C GLY A 300 7.84 21.99 -43.30
N ALA A 301 8.40 22.28 -44.48
CA ALA A 301 9.83 22.54 -44.68
C ALA A 301 10.33 23.93 -44.21
N ALA A 302 9.87 24.41 -43.05
CA ALA A 302 10.27 25.72 -42.51
C ALA A 302 11.66 25.65 -41.82
N PRO A 303 12.53 26.65 -41.99
CA PRO A 303 13.82 26.71 -41.29
C PRO A 303 13.64 26.76 -39.77
N GLY A 304 14.32 25.89 -39.02
CA GLY A 304 14.21 25.82 -37.56
C GLY A 304 13.00 25.03 -37.02
N ALA A 305 12.17 24.47 -37.91
CA ALA A 305 11.04 23.60 -37.52
C ALA A 305 11.51 22.36 -36.76
N ASP A 306 12.70 21.85 -37.08
CA ASP A 306 13.27 20.66 -36.46
C ASP A 306 13.57 20.85 -34.97
N ASP A 307 14.30 21.92 -34.61
CA ASP A 307 14.64 22.21 -33.21
C ASP A 307 13.38 22.51 -32.37
N ALA A 308 12.42 23.22 -32.96
CA ALA A 308 11.13 23.49 -32.31
C ALA A 308 10.32 22.21 -32.10
N CYS A 309 10.27 21.33 -33.10
CA CYS A 309 9.61 20.03 -32.99
C CYS A 309 10.28 19.14 -31.94
N ASP A 310 11.61 19.10 -31.91
CA ASP A 310 12.37 18.32 -30.94
C ASP A 310 12.06 18.76 -29.50
N GLN A 311 11.97 20.08 -29.26
CA GLN A 311 11.57 20.63 -27.97
C GLN A 311 10.13 20.24 -27.58
N ILE A 312 9.21 20.26 -28.55
CA ILE A 312 7.83 19.82 -28.34
C ILE A 312 7.78 18.33 -28.00
N LEU A 313 8.47 17.47 -28.77
CA LEU A 313 8.52 16.03 -28.55
C LEU A 313 9.08 15.68 -27.17
N CYS A 314 10.17 16.33 -26.75
CA CYS A 314 10.73 16.15 -25.40
C CYS A 314 9.72 16.52 -24.30
N THR A 315 8.99 17.62 -24.48
CA THR A 315 7.99 18.07 -23.51
C THR A 315 6.78 17.12 -23.46
N VAL A 316 6.31 16.64 -24.63
CA VAL A 316 5.25 15.63 -24.71
C VAL A 316 5.69 14.34 -24.02
N TRP A 317 6.90 13.85 -24.33
CA TRP A 317 7.45 12.65 -23.71
C TRP A 317 7.55 12.76 -22.19
N ARG A 318 7.98 13.94 -21.69
CA ARG A 318 7.98 14.21 -20.25
C ARG A 318 6.59 14.18 -19.64
N ALA A 319 5.61 14.82 -20.27
CA ALA A 319 4.23 14.79 -19.80
C ALA A 319 3.67 13.36 -19.75
N VAL A 320 3.97 12.55 -20.77
CA VAL A 320 3.59 11.13 -20.86
C VAL A 320 4.17 10.34 -19.69
N VAL A 321 5.48 10.45 -19.45
CA VAL A 321 6.15 9.71 -18.36
C VAL A 321 5.66 10.18 -16.99
N GLU A 322 5.50 11.49 -16.77
CA GLU A 322 4.99 12.02 -15.50
C GLU A 322 3.57 11.54 -15.20
N LEU A 323 2.68 11.51 -16.20
CA LEU A 323 1.31 11.01 -16.02
C LEU A 323 1.28 9.50 -15.82
N TRP A 324 2.09 8.74 -16.57
CA TRP A 324 2.22 7.30 -16.36
C TRP A 324 2.66 6.98 -14.92
N ARG A 325 3.66 7.69 -14.38
CA ARG A 325 4.13 7.49 -12.99
C ARG A 325 3.08 7.91 -11.97
N ALA A 326 2.43 9.06 -12.15
CA ALA A 326 1.41 9.56 -11.25
C ALA A 326 0.18 8.62 -11.17
N LYS A 327 -0.31 8.12 -12.31
CA LYS A 327 -1.48 7.23 -12.34
C LYS A 327 -1.19 5.82 -11.80
N ASN A 328 0.05 5.33 -11.98
CA ASN A 328 0.50 4.06 -11.39
C ASN A 328 1.00 4.18 -9.95
N VAL A 329 1.17 5.40 -9.42
CA VAL A 329 1.65 5.65 -8.06
C VAL A 329 3.10 5.21 -7.84
N PHE A 330 3.91 5.24 -8.90
CA PHE A 330 5.33 4.92 -8.81
C PHE A 330 6.17 6.03 -8.14
N ASP A 331 5.52 7.13 -7.74
CA ASP A 331 6.13 8.30 -7.09
C ASP A 331 5.88 8.42 -5.57
N ILE A 332 5.24 7.42 -4.93
CA ILE A 332 5.12 7.36 -3.45
C ILE A 332 6.49 7.34 -2.77
#